data_AF-A0A5J4P0V0-F1
#
_entry.id   AF-A0A5J4P0V0-F1
#
_cell.length_a   1.000
_cell.length_b   1.000
_cell.length_c   1.000
_cell.angle_alpha   90.00
_cell.angle_beta   90.00
_cell.angle_gamma   90.00
#
_symmetry.space_group_name_H-M   'P 1'
#
loop_
_entity.id
_entity.type
_entity.pdbx_description
1 polymer ?
#
loop_
_entity_poly.entity_id
_entity_poly.type
_entity_poly.pdbx_seq_one_letter_code
_entity_poly.pdbx_strand_id
1 'polypeptide(L)'
;MVDDGISQEEQAAIGARLTLLAPPCEFAEVLEDVRAIAGDHSYTQKSLAAAAAQHNRDQMIPVKLPNADHASLLSIHGDLGGGYFLCPRMHVAYHFDHLNHRIGDVKLLEPNDADGGNIAAEPWRLNLESLLTEYTAEHFPGGTVAVYAPSVTNEDRRLIACIESHFSKHQS
;
A
#
# COMPACT_ATOMS: atom_id res chain seq x y z
N MET A 1 -33.33 27.83 -17.53
CA MET A 1 -33.26 26.56 -16.80
C MET A 1 -31.79 26.27 -16.62
N VAL A 2 -31.26 26.49 -15.41
CA VAL A 2 -29.90 26.04 -15.10
C VAL A 2 -30.01 24.53 -15.01
N ASP A 3 -29.16 23.82 -15.76
CA ASP A 3 -29.06 22.37 -15.65
C ASP A 3 -28.51 22.07 -14.25
N ASP A 4 -29.39 21.72 -13.31
CA ASP A 4 -29.06 21.33 -11.92
C ASP A 4 -28.37 19.95 -11.85
N GLY A 5 -27.75 19.52 -12.95
CA GLY A 5 -27.03 18.25 -13.06
C GLY A 5 -25.65 18.33 -12.41
N ILE A 6 -25.29 17.26 -11.70
CA ILE A 6 -23.92 17.06 -11.19
C ILE A 6 -22.99 16.93 -12.40
N SER A 7 -21.87 17.65 -12.40
CA SER A 7 -20.87 17.54 -13.46
C SER A 7 -20.17 16.16 -13.44
N GLN A 8 -19.61 15.73 -14.57
CA GLN A 8 -18.87 14.46 -14.63
C GLN A 8 -17.69 14.41 -13.65
N GLU A 9 -17.04 15.55 -13.41
CA GLU A 9 -15.95 15.67 -12.47
C GLU A 9 -16.42 15.49 -11.02
N GLU A 10 -17.54 16.12 -10.65
CA GLU A 10 -18.14 15.94 -9.33
C GLU A 10 -18.66 14.52 -9.12
N GLN A 11 -19.26 13.90 -10.15
CA GLN A 11 -19.69 12.50 -10.09
C GLN A 11 -18.50 11.56 -9.88
N ALA A 12 -17.40 11.77 -10.60
CA ALA A 12 -16.17 11.00 -10.43
C ALA A 12 -15.56 11.19 -9.03
N ALA A 13 -15.57 12.42 -8.50
CA ALA A 13 -15.09 12.72 -7.15
C ALA A 13 -15.95 12.04 -6.06
N ILE A 14 -17.28 12.04 -6.21
CA ILE A 14 -18.19 11.33 -5.30
C ILE A 14 -17.94 9.82 -5.37
N GLY A 15 -17.81 9.25 -6.57
CA GLY A 15 -17.52 7.82 -6.76
C GLY A 15 -16.21 7.40 -6.09
N ALA A 16 -15.14 8.17 -6.27
CA ALA A 16 -13.86 7.92 -5.61
C ALA A 16 -13.97 7.95 -4.08
N ARG A 17 -14.74 8.89 -3.52
CA ARG A 17 -14.98 8.95 -2.07
C ARG A 17 -15.76 7.75 -1.56
N LEU A 18 -16.77 7.27 -2.29
CA LEU A 18 -17.51 6.05 -1.93
C LEU A 18 -16.59 4.83 -1.94
N THR A 19 -15.69 4.76 -2.91
CA THR A 19 -14.70 3.68 -3.03
C THR A 19 -13.75 3.62 -1.84
N LEU A 20 -13.34 4.78 -1.30
CA LEU A 20 -12.52 4.86 -0.08
C LEU A 20 -13.26 4.42 1.20
N LEU A 21 -14.59 4.39 1.18
CA LEU A 21 -15.41 3.90 2.29
C LEU A 21 -15.69 2.39 2.20
N ALA A 22 -15.14 1.70 1.20
CA ALA A 22 -15.27 0.26 1.08
C ALA A 22 -14.77 -0.42 2.36
N PRO A 23 -15.51 -1.38 2.92
CA PRO A 23 -15.05 -2.13 4.06
C PRO A 23 -13.83 -2.98 3.68
N PRO A 24 -13.01 -3.39 4.66
CA PRO A 24 -11.85 -4.25 4.40
C PRO A 24 -12.26 -5.50 3.61
N CYS A 25 -11.45 -5.87 2.62
CA CYS A 25 -11.66 -7.01 1.72
C CYS A 25 -12.82 -6.91 0.71
N GLU A 26 -13.55 -5.80 0.62
CA GLU A 26 -14.63 -5.60 -0.38
C GLU A 26 -14.34 -4.45 -1.36
N PHE A 27 -13.08 -3.98 -1.39
CA PHE A 27 -12.69 -2.84 -2.21
C PHE A 27 -12.89 -3.09 -3.72
N ALA A 28 -12.58 -4.29 -4.19
CA ALA A 28 -12.69 -4.62 -5.61
C ALA A 28 -14.14 -4.58 -6.08
N GLU A 29 -15.06 -5.12 -5.28
CA GLU A 29 -16.50 -5.09 -5.54
C GLU A 29 -17.03 -3.66 -5.57
N VAL A 30 -16.70 -2.84 -4.56
CA VAL A 30 -17.13 -1.44 -4.52
C VAL A 30 -16.54 -0.63 -5.68
N LEU A 31 -15.29 -0.87 -6.06
CA LEU A 31 -14.64 -0.21 -7.20
C LEU A 31 -15.38 -0.51 -8.51
N GLU A 32 -15.78 -1.76 -8.74
CA GLU A 32 -16.54 -2.16 -9.93
C GLU A 32 -17.97 -1.60 -9.92
N ASP A 33 -18.65 -1.63 -8.77
CA ASP A 33 -20.00 -1.06 -8.62
C ASP A 33 -20.00 0.45 -8.92
N VAL A 34 -19.02 1.18 -8.35
CA VAL A 34 -18.86 2.60 -8.61
C VAL A 34 -18.53 2.86 -10.08
N ARG A 35 -17.67 2.04 -10.72
CA ARG A 35 -17.36 2.18 -12.15
C ARG A 35 -18.61 1.96 -13.02
N ALA A 36 -19.44 0.98 -12.68
CA ALA A 36 -20.69 0.71 -13.39
C ALA A 36 -21.69 1.87 -13.28
N ILE A 37 -21.75 2.55 -12.12
CA ILE A 37 -22.66 3.68 -11.87
C ILE A 37 -22.12 5.00 -12.47
N ALA A 38 -20.83 5.28 -12.30
CA ALA A 38 -20.21 6.55 -12.72
C ALA A 38 -19.75 6.56 -14.18
N GLY A 39 -19.70 5.40 -14.84
CA GLY A 39 -19.24 5.23 -16.21
C GLY A 39 -17.72 5.33 -16.37
N ASP A 40 -17.22 4.88 -17.52
CA ASP A 40 -15.78 4.65 -17.76
C ASP A 40 -15.08 5.85 -18.45
N HIS A 41 -15.39 7.06 -18.01
CA HIS A 41 -14.81 8.29 -18.56
C HIS A 41 -13.41 8.54 -17.99
N SER A 42 -12.59 9.36 -18.67
CA SER A 42 -11.23 9.68 -18.24
C SER A 42 -11.14 10.26 -16.83
N TYR A 43 -12.08 11.11 -16.44
CA TYR A 43 -12.17 11.66 -15.08
C TYR A 43 -12.45 10.57 -14.04
N THR A 44 -13.38 9.65 -14.32
CA THR A 44 -13.69 8.52 -13.43
C THR A 44 -12.48 7.62 -13.26
N GLN A 45 -11.83 7.22 -14.37
CA GLN A 45 -10.65 6.36 -14.32
C GLN A 45 -9.53 6.98 -13.47
N LYS A 46 -9.26 8.28 -13.66
CA LYS A 46 -8.23 9.00 -12.89
C LYS A 46 -8.56 9.08 -11.40
N SER A 47 -9.81 9.42 -11.06
CA SER A 47 -10.25 9.54 -9.66
C SER A 47 -10.27 8.18 -8.95
N LEU A 48 -10.71 7.12 -9.62
CA LEU A 48 -10.70 5.76 -9.09
C LEU A 48 -9.28 5.21 -8.93
N ALA A 49 -8.36 5.49 -9.87
CA ALA A 49 -6.96 5.11 -9.72
C ALA A 49 -6.31 5.77 -8.51
N ALA A 50 -6.59 7.06 -8.28
CA ALA A 50 -6.13 7.77 -7.10
C ALA A 50 -6.73 7.20 -5.81
N ALA A 51 -8.02 6.86 -5.81
CA ALA A 51 -8.68 6.22 -4.68
C ALA A 51 -8.11 4.83 -4.38
N ALA A 52 -7.81 4.01 -5.40
CA ALA A 52 -7.18 2.71 -5.23
C ALA A 52 -5.76 2.84 -4.65
N ALA A 53 -4.98 3.80 -5.15
CA ALA A 53 -3.66 4.08 -4.59
C ALA A 53 -3.73 4.49 -3.11
N GLN A 54 -4.70 5.33 -2.77
CA GLN A 54 -4.91 5.73 -1.38
C GLN A 54 -5.39 4.57 -0.52
N HIS A 55 -6.43 3.83 -0.93
CA HIS A 55 -6.96 2.71 -0.18
C HIS A 55 -5.90 1.65 0.09
N ASN A 56 -5.18 1.23 -0.95
CA ASN A 56 -4.17 0.17 -0.82
C ASN A 56 -3.06 0.56 0.17
N ARG A 57 -2.71 1.85 0.20
CA ARG A 57 -1.73 2.41 1.14
C ARG A 57 -2.27 2.49 2.56
N ASP A 58 -3.48 3.02 2.72
CA ASP A 58 -4.12 3.26 4.01
C ASP A 58 -4.50 1.93 4.70
N GLN A 59 -4.87 0.91 3.91
CA GLN A 59 -5.14 -0.45 4.38
C GLN A 59 -3.90 -1.35 4.46
N MET A 60 -2.71 -0.83 4.12
CA MET A 60 -1.45 -1.58 4.16
C MET A 60 -1.51 -2.91 3.41
N ILE A 61 -2.10 -2.93 2.21
CA ILE A 61 -2.34 -4.19 1.48
C ILE A 61 -1.03 -4.99 1.32
N PRO A 62 -1.02 -6.29 1.68
CA PRO A 62 0.17 -7.12 1.58
C PRO A 62 0.46 -7.47 0.11
N VAL A 63 1.75 -7.39 -0.25
CA VAL A 63 2.24 -7.63 -1.61
C VAL A 63 3.39 -8.64 -1.56
N LYS A 64 3.20 -9.80 -2.18
CA LYS A 64 4.24 -10.83 -2.27
C LYS A 64 5.11 -10.61 -3.51
N LEU A 65 6.34 -10.17 -3.31
CA LEU A 65 7.31 -10.00 -4.39
C LEU A 65 7.77 -11.38 -4.94
N PRO A 66 8.22 -11.43 -6.21
CA PRO A 66 8.83 -12.64 -6.76
C PRO A 66 10.00 -13.12 -5.90
N ASN A 67 10.02 -14.41 -5.56
CA ASN A 67 11.04 -15.07 -4.72
C ASN A 67 11.12 -14.57 -3.27
N ALA A 68 10.12 -13.83 -2.79
CA ALA A 68 10.04 -13.40 -1.39
C ALA A 68 9.41 -14.50 -0.51
N ASP A 69 10.06 -14.82 0.61
CA ASP A 69 9.48 -15.71 1.62
C ASP A 69 8.30 -15.04 2.34
N HIS A 70 8.42 -13.74 2.60
CA HIS A 70 7.42 -12.92 3.28
C HIS A 70 6.88 -11.84 2.35
N ALA A 71 5.59 -11.49 2.50
CA ALA A 71 5.02 -10.34 1.82
C ALA A 71 5.57 -9.03 2.40
N SER A 72 5.60 -7.98 1.57
CA SER A 72 5.79 -6.59 1.97
C SER A 72 4.44 -5.91 2.20
N LEU A 73 4.42 -4.72 2.80
CA LEU A 73 3.21 -3.90 2.94
C LEU A 73 3.30 -2.66 2.04
N LEU A 74 2.18 -2.30 1.41
CA LEU A 74 2.00 -0.98 0.79
C LEU A 74 1.67 0.03 1.88
N SER A 75 2.67 0.63 2.51
CA SER A 75 2.46 1.60 3.60
C SER A 75 2.93 3.00 3.21
N ILE A 76 2.45 4.02 3.93
CA ILE A 76 2.97 5.39 3.84
C ILE A 76 4.48 5.48 4.15
N HIS A 77 5.01 4.51 4.89
CA HIS A 77 6.41 4.49 5.30
C HIS A 77 7.33 3.85 4.26
N GLY A 78 6.76 3.07 3.34
CA GLY A 78 7.46 2.51 2.20
C GLY A 78 7.19 3.25 0.89
N ASP A 79 6.33 4.28 0.86
CA ASP A 79 5.99 5.03 -0.36
C ASP A 79 7.18 5.90 -0.79
N LEU A 80 7.74 5.61 -1.97
CA LEU A 80 8.85 6.33 -2.58
C LEU A 80 8.37 7.38 -3.61
N GLY A 81 7.05 7.51 -3.79
CA GLY A 81 6.44 8.36 -4.81
C GLY A 81 6.41 7.70 -6.20
N GLY A 82 5.58 8.25 -7.08
CA GLY A 82 5.48 7.79 -8.47
C GLY A 82 5.03 6.34 -8.64
N GLY A 83 4.34 5.76 -7.65
CA GLY A 83 3.91 4.36 -7.64
C GLY A 83 4.98 3.37 -7.20
N TYR A 84 6.13 3.83 -6.71
CA TYR A 84 7.19 2.97 -6.17
C TYR A 84 7.06 2.79 -4.66
N PHE A 85 7.36 1.58 -4.21
CA PHE A 85 7.39 1.21 -2.81
C PHE A 85 8.68 0.48 -2.45
N LEU A 86 9.16 0.70 -1.24
CA LEU A 86 10.28 -0.01 -0.64
C LEU A 86 9.79 -1.33 -0.02
N CYS A 87 10.45 -2.43 -0.36
CA CYS A 87 10.45 -3.66 0.41
C CYS A 87 11.72 -3.69 1.27
N PRO A 88 11.65 -3.31 2.56
CA PRO A 88 12.84 -3.13 3.40
C PRO A 88 13.55 -4.45 3.69
N ARG A 89 12.82 -5.58 3.74
CA ARG A 89 13.40 -6.91 3.95
C ARG A 89 14.29 -7.37 2.80
N MET A 90 13.87 -7.09 1.56
CA MET A 90 14.58 -7.52 0.35
C MET A 90 15.53 -6.44 -0.18
N HIS A 91 15.55 -5.25 0.43
CA HIS A 91 16.28 -4.08 -0.05
C HIS A 91 16.01 -3.80 -1.53
N VAL A 92 14.72 -3.78 -1.90
CA VAL A 92 14.30 -3.45 -3.28
C VAL A 92 13.23 -2.37 -3.30
N ALA A 93 13.28 -1.53 -4.32
CA ALA A 93 12.17 -0.71 -4.76
C ALA A 93 11.39 -1.46 -5.84
N TYR A 94 10.06 -1.33 -5.85
CA TYR A 94 9.21 -1.92 -6.87
C TYR A 94 8.05 -0.99 -7.21
N HIS A 95 7.64 -0.96 -8.48
CA HIS A 95 6.43 -0.27 -8.89
C HIS A 95 5.21 -1.15 -8.63
N PHE A 96 4.12 -0.56 -8.14
CA PHE A 96 2.85 -1.24 -7.92
C PHE A 96 1.72 -0.61 -8.72
N ASP A 97 1.10 -1.40 -9.59
CA ASP A 97 -0.16 -1.05 -10.26
C ASP A 97 -1.33 -1.25 -9.29
N HIS A 98 -1.85 -0.16 -8.74
CA HIS A 98 -2.93 -0.20 -7.75
C HIS A 98 -4.28 -0.65 -8.29
N LEU A 99 -4.50 -0.64 -9.61
CA LEU A 99 -5.76 -1.11 -10.19
C LEU A 99 -5.71 -2.60 -10.49
N ASN A 100 -4.59 -3.07 -11.05
CA ASN A 100 -4.44 -4.47 -11.46
C ASN A 100 -3.75 -5.35 -10.41
N HIS A 101 -3.26 -4.74 -9.33
CA HIS A 101 -2.47 -5.39 -8.28
C HIS A 101 -1.25 -6.12 -8.84
N ARG A 102 -0.50 -5.46 -9.72
CA ARG A 102 0.67 -6.03 -10.39
C ARG A 102 1.95 -5.34 -9.97
N ILE A 103 2.97 -6.15 -9.72
CA ILE A 103 4.33 -5.71 -9.42
C ILE A 103 5.08 -5.55 -10.73
N GLY A 104 5.82 -4.45 -10.84
CA GLY A 104 6.73 -4.18 -11.95
C GLY A 104 8.02 -3.53 -11.47
N ASP A 105 8.98 -3.45 -12.39
CA ASP A 105 10.22 -2.67 -12.24
C ASP A 105 10.93 -2.80 -10.88
N VAL A 106 11.22 -4.05 -10.49
CA VAL A 106 11.91 -4.35 -9.23
C VAL A 106 13.40 -4.03 -9.37
N LYS A 107 13.92 -3.17 -8.49
CA LYS A 107 15.31 -2.71 -8.49
C LYS A 107 15.91 -2.79 -7.09
N LEU A 108 17.19 -3.12 -7.01
CA LEU A 108 17.93 -3.06 -5.74
C LEU A 108 17.93 -1.62 -5.21
N LEU A 109 17.63 -1.48 -3.92
CA LEU A 109 17.66 -0.25 -3.15
C LEU A 109 18.14 -0.60 -1.74
N GLU A 110 19.46 -0.66 -1.59
CA GLU A 110 20.13 -0.86 -0.31
C GLU A 110 19.94 0.36 0.61
N PRO A 111 20.07 0.18 1.94
CA PRO A 111 20.17 1.29 2.88
C PRO A 111 21.26 2.26 2.42
N ASN A 112 20.90 3.53 2.30
CA ASN A 112 21.73 4.55 1.65
C ASN A 112 21.65 5.92 2.32
N ASP A 113 21.12 5.99 3.54
CA ASP A 113 20.81 7.22 4.27
C ASP A 113 19.92 8.19 3.47
N ALA A 114 19.10 7.66 2.57
CA ALA A 114 18.07 8.35 1.81
C ALA A 114 16.83 7.44 1.70
N ASP A 115 16.29 7.26 0.49
CA ASP A 115 15.08 6.49 0.19
C ASP A 115 15.18 5.00 0.57
N GLY A 116 16.39 4.43 0.57
CA GLY A 116 16.62 3.04 1.00
C GLY A 116 16.63 2.85 2.51
N GLY A 117 16.54 3.94 3.27
CA GLY A 117 16.58 3.93 4.73
C GLY A 117 17.97 4.18 5.31
N ASN A 118 18.02 4.25 6.64
CA ASN A 118 19.20 4.60 7.42
C ASN A 118 20.15 3.41 7.59
N ILE A 119 21.42 3.58 7.20
CA ILE A 119 22.44 2.51 7.24
C ILE A 119 22.73 2.09 8.68
N ALA A 120 22.85 3.04 9.60
CA ALA A 120 23.20 2.76 10.99
C ALA A 120 22.08 2.05 11.77
N ALA A 121 20.82 2.25 11.38
CA ALA A 121 19.65 1.64 11.99
C ALA A 121 19.28 0.29 11.38
N GLU A 122 19.83 -0.06 10.21
CA GLU A 122 19.46 -1.30 9.51
C GLU A 122 19.61 -2.57 10.35
N PRO A 123 20.71 -2.79 11.12
CA PRO A 123 20.82 -3.99 11.96
C PRO A 123 19.70 -4.09 13.01
N TRP A 124 19.22 -2.96 13.52
CA TRP A 124 18.12 -2.89 14.48
C TRP A 124 16.78 -3.14 13.79
N ARG A 125 16.58 -2.56 12.60
CA ARG A 125 15.40 -2.77 11.76
C ARG A 125 15.21 -4.25 11.43
N LEU A 126 16.27 -4.90 10.93
CA LEU A 126 16.26 -6.32 10.56
C LEU A 126 15.96 -7.23 11.75
N ASN A 127 16.58 -6.97 12.91
CA ASN A 127 16.35 -7.76 14.11
C ASN A 127 14.91 -7.60 14.62
N LEU A 128 14.40 -6.36 14.68
CA LEU A 128 13.02 -6.09 15.05
C LEU A 128 12.02 -6.76 14.10
N GLU A 129 12.27 -6.67 12.79
CA GLU A 129 11.42 -7.31 11.78
C GLU A 129 11.39 -8.83 11.94
N SER A 130 12.51 -9.46 12.26
CA SER A 130 12.59 -10.91 12.50
C SER A 130 11.75 -11.32 13.70
N LEU A 131 11.90 -10.63 14.84
CA LEU A 131 11.11 -10.89 16.05
C LEU A 131 9.61 -10.66 15.84
N LEU A 132 9.24 -9.60 15.14
CA LEU A 132 7.83 -9.32 14.83
C LEU A 132 7.24 -10.30 13.83
N THR A 133 8.05 -10.90 12.97
CA THR A 133 7.61 -11.97 12.06
C THR A 133 7.17 -13.20 12.86
N GLU A 134 7.97 -13.61 13.85
CA GLU A 134 7.63 -14.73 14.75
C GLU A 134 6.36 -14.42 15.56
N TYR A 135 6.34 -13.25 16.22
CA TYR A 135 5.16 -12.79 16.97
C TYR A 135 3.89 -12.77 16.12
N THR A 136 3.98 -12.27 14.89
CA THR A 136 2.82 -12.18 14.00
C THR A 136 2.35 -13.55 13.56
N ALA A 137 3.25 -14.50 13.28
CA ALA A 137 2.87 -15.87 12.95
C ALA A 137 2.15 -16.58 14.11
N GLU A 138 2.51 -16.30 15.36
CA GLU A 138 1.86 -16.88 16.54
C GLU A 138 0.50 -16.26 16.87
N HIS A 139 0.36 -14.95 16.70
CA HIS A 139 -0.82 -14.20 17.18
C HIS A 139 -1.81 -13.83 16.07
N PHE A 140 -1.36 -13.77 14.82
CA PHE A 140 -2.15 -13.34 13.66
C PHE A 140 -1.87 -14.28 12.47
N PRO A 141 -2.52 -15.46 12.42
CA PRO A 141 -2.32 -16.40 11.31
C PRO A 141 -2.57 -15.73 9.95
N GLY A 142 -1.56 -15.75 9.07
CA GLY A 142 -1.61 -15.07 7.77
C GLY A 142 -1.29 -13.57 7.78
N GLY A 143 -0.97 -13.00 8.95
CA GLY A 143 -0.55 -11.60 9.08
C GLY A 143 0.80 -11.32 8.41
N THR A 144 0.98 -10.07 8.00
CA THR A 144 2.18 -9.58 7.32
C THR A 144 2.81 -8.45 8.11
N VAL A 145 4.15 -8.40 8.11
CA VAL A 145 4.96 -7.39 8.80
C VAL A 145 5.89 -6.70 7.83
N ALA A 146 6.03 -5.40 7.98
CA ALA A 146 7.14 -4.64 7.42
C ALA A 146 7.71 -3.68 8.47
N VAL A 147 9.04 -3.62 8.59
CA VAL A 147 9.72 -2.65 9.45
C VAL A 147 10.61 -1.75 8.62
N TYR A 148 10.46 -0.44 8.80
CA TYR A 148 11.19 0.60 8.10
C TYR A 148 12.15 1.33 9.04
N ALA A 149 13.26 1.80 8.50
CA ALA A 149 14.21 2.67 9.17
C ALA A 149 14.39 3.95 8.33
N PRO A 150 13.46 4.91 8.40
CA PRO A 150 13.54 6.11 7.56
C PRO A 150 14.85 6.87 7.80
N SER A 151 15.46 7.37 6.72
CA SER A 151 16.56 8.32 6.88
C SER A 151 16.01 9.65 7.40
N VAL A 152 16.47 10.06 8.58
CA VAL A 152 16.14 11.35 9.18
C VAL A 152 17.42 12.17 9.27
N THR A 153 17.33 13.44 8.90
CA THR A 153 18.48 14.38 8.92
C THR A 153 18.83 14.87 10.33
N ASN A 154 17.96 14.62 11.31
CA ASN A 154 18.11 15.04 12.69
C ASN A 154 18.35 13.82 13.61
N GLU A 155 18.62 14.05 14.89
CA GLU A 155 18.90 12.96 15.86
C GLU A 155 17.70 12.04 16.18
N ASP A 156 16.52 12.28 15.61
CA ASP A 156 15.27 11.52 15.84
C ASP A 156 15.23 10.16 15.11
N ARG A 157 16.29 9.36 15.26
CA ARG A 157 16.35 8.00 14.70
C ARG A 157 15.21 7.16 15.28
N ARG A 158 14.42 6.56 14.40
CA ARG A 158 13.28 5.72 14.77
C ARG A 158 13.10 4.56 13.81
N LEU A 159 12.55 3.48 14.34
CA LEU A 159 12.06 2.35 13.55
C LEU A 159 10.55 2.43 13.51
N ILE A 160 9.96 2.06 12.36
CA ILE A 160 8.52 2.04 12.18
C ILE A 160 8.12 0.63 11.81
N ALA A 161 7.35 -0.02 12.68
CA ALA A 161 6.82 -1.35 12.45
C ALA A 161 5.34 -1.31 12.08
N CYS A 162 4.99 -1.96 10.98
CA CYS A 162 3.62 -2.14 10.52
C CYS A 162 3.26 -3.62 10.57
N ILE A 163 2.09 -3.93 11.13
CA ILE A 163 1.51 -5.27 11.15
C ILE A 163 0.12 -5.16 10.54
N GLU A 164 -0.15 -5.98 9.53
CA GLU A 164 -1.46 -6.08 8.89
C GLU A 164 -1.95 -7.54 9.01
N SER A 165 -3.22 -7.71 9.34
CA SER A 165 -3.90 -8.99 9.30
C SER A 165 -5.37 -8.76 9.01
N HIS A 166 -5.88 -9.48 8.02
CA HIS A 166 -7.27 -9.45 7.64
C HIS A 166 -7.84 -10.87 7.60
N PHE A 167 -9.17 -10.94 7.65
CA PHE A 167 -9.92 -12.17 7.51
C PHE A 167 -11.11 -11.91 6.58
N SER A 168 -11.27 -12.76 5.57
CA SER A 168 -12.44 -12.76 4.70
C SER A 168 -13.01 -14.17 4.57
N LYS A 169 -14.29 -14.32 4.91
CA LYS A 169 -15.01 -15.59 4.75
C LYS A 169 -15.10 -16.05 3.30
N HIS A 170 -14.97 -15.14 2.33
CA HIS A 170 -15.08 -15.42 0.91
C HIS A 170 -13.76 -15.95 0.31
N GLN A 171 -12.65 -15.85 1.05
CA GLN A 171 -11.33 -16.37 0.68
C GLN A 171 -10.91 -17.58 1.54
N SER A 172 -11.76 -18.03 2.47
CA SER A 172 -11.52 -19.18 3.37
C SER A 172 -11.95 -20.50 2.76
#